data_AF-A0A4Q3Z5B6-F1
#
_entry.id   AF-A0A4Q3Z5B6-F1
#
_cell.length_a   1.000
_cell.length_b   1.000
_cell.length_c   1.000
_cell.angle_alpha   90.00
_cell.angle_beta   90.00
_cell.angle_gamma   90.00
#
_symmetry.space_group_name_H-M   'P 1'
#
loop_
_entity.id
_entity.type
_entity.pdbx_description
1 polymer ?
#
loop_
_entity_poly.entity_id
_entity_poly.type
_entity_poly.pdbx_seq_one_letter_code
_entity_poly.pdbx_strand_id
1 'polypeptide(L)'
;VGVDDSGGVVDLYRGLLEDDAARIVHAYEVWGFKNLDKEKIEILNIWARFIYGPLLEDRTRTVADGVKPGEYGRRQAFQVHQALKERGPVTVPQEFVFMDRAAVGLGAVFLHLRSELNYHQLFEAEIEHFSLEELGQRQAQILTQAGLPMPA
;
A
#
# COMPACT_ATOMS: atom_id res chain seq x y z
N VAL A 1 15.75 20.94 -3.14
CA VAL A 1 15.87 19.48 -3.32
C VAL A 1 14.52 18.93 -2.95
N GLY A 2 13.77 18.45 -3.94
CA GLY A 2 12.32 18.26 -3.88
C GLY A 2 11.92 17.31 -2.76
N VAL A 3 10.92 17.71 -2.00
CA VAL A 3 10.11 16.75 -1.25
C VAL A 3 9.27 16.09 -2.32
N ASP A 4 9.74 14.94 -2.81
CA ASP A 4 8.93 14.07 -3.65
C ASP A 4 7.78 13.62 -2.75
N ASP A 5 6.59 14.19 -2.96
CA ASP A 5 5.35 13.90 -2.23
C ASP A 5 4.83 12.52 -2.68
N SER A 6 5.69 11.51 -2.52
CA SER A 6 5.52 10.13 -2.95
C SER A 6 4.53 9.47 -2.00
N GLY A 7 3.24 9.82 -2.15
CA GLY A 7 2.19 9.51 -1.18
C GLY A 7 2.28 8.11 -0.58
N GLY A 8 1.87 7.96 0.69
CA GLY A 8 2.31 6.90 1.64
C GLY A 8 2.41 5.44 1.14
N VAL A 9 1.79 5.07 0.02
CA VAL A 9 2.05 3.81 -0.70
C VAL A 9 3.51 3.71 -1.17
N VAL A 10 4.02 4.73 -1.85
CA VAL A 10 5.38 4.72 -2.41
C VAL A 10 6.41 4.82 -1.31
N ASP A 11 6.21 5.69 -0.32
CA ASP A 11 7.08 5.77 0.84
C ASP A 11 7.14 4.45 1.61
N LEU A 12 6.01 3.78 1.84
CA LEU A 12 6.03 2.50 2.53
C LEU A 12 6.73 1.42 1.70
N TYR A 13 6.49 1.38 0.39
CA TYR A 13 7.19 0.48 -0.52
C TYR A 13 8.71 0.68 -0.44
N ARG A 14 9.18 1.91 -0.64
CA ARG A 14 10.60 2.24 -0.60
C ARG A 14 11.21 1.99 0.78
N GLY A 15 10.48 2.31 1.85
CA GLY A 15 10.91 2.07 3.22
C GLY A 15 11.06 0.58 3.54
N LEU A 16 10.14 -0.27 3.07
CA LEU A 16 10.26 -1.73 3.22
C LEU A 16 11.38 -2.32 2.35
N LEU A 17 11.58 -1.79 1.14
CA LEU A 17 12.60 -2.24 0.20
C LEU A 17 14.03 -1.94 0.70
N GLU A 18 14.21 -0.75 1.29
CA GLU A 18 15.50 -0.23 1.75
C GLU A 18 15.76 -0.46 3.25
N ASP A 19 14.81 -1.08 3.95
CA ASP A 19 14.80 -1.22 5.43
C ASP A 19 14.93 0.12 6.17
N ASP A 20 14.34 1.18 5.60
CA ASP A 20 14.32 2.54 6.16
C ASP A 20 13.13 2.71 7.11
N ALA A 21 13.39 2.48 8.40
CA ALA A 21 12.40 2.64 9.45
C ALA A 21 11.82 4.06 9.54
N ALA A 22 12.59 5.10 9.27
CA ALA A 22 12.11 6.48 9.35
C ALA A 22 11.11 6.76 8.23
N ARG A 23 11.40 6.27 7.02
CA ARG A 23 10.48 6.36 5.88
C ARG A 23 9.20 5.55 6.10
N ILE A 24 9.29 4.36 6.71
CA ILE A 24 8.11 3.57 7.09
C ILE A 24 7.21 4.34 8.06
N VAL A 25 7.79 4.95 9.10
CA VAL A 25 7.01 5.76 10.06
C VAL A 25 6.35 6.94 9.33
N HIS A 26 7.10 7.64 8.49
CA HIS A 26 6.57 8.76 7.71
C HIS A 26 5.39 8.35 6.83
N ALA A 27 5.47 7.20 6.16
CA ALA A 27 4.38 6.68 5.34
C ALA A 27 3.08 6.47 6.14
N TYR A 28 3.18 5.94 7.37
CA TYR A 28 2.02 5.79 8.25
C TYR A 28 1.43 7.14 8.68
N GLU A 29 2.27 8.14 8.94
CA GLU A 29 1.83 9.51 9.24
C GLU A 29 1.10 10.16 8.06
N VAL A 30 1.64 10.00 6.84
CA VAL A 30 1.03 10.47 5.59
C VAL A 30 -0.34 9.85 5.36
N TRP A 31 -0.51 8.56 5.68
CA TRP A 31 -1.84 7.93 5.65
C TRP A 31 -2.79 8.37 6.77
N GLY A 32 -2.32 9.17 7.72
CA GLY A 32 -3.14 9.73 8.79
C GLY A 32 -3.23 8.86 10.05
N PHE A 33 -2.36 7.85 10.19
CA PHE A 33 -2.25 7.14 11.46
C PHE A 33 -1.73 8.09 12.55
N LYS A 34 -2.23 7.91 13.77
CA LYS A 34 -1.87 8.76 14.92
C LYS A 34 -1.50 7.89 16.11
N ASN A 35 -0.60 8.40 16.94
CA ASN A 35 -0.20 7.78 18.21
C ASN A 35 0.28 6.32 18.05
N LEU A 36 1.00 6.04 16.96
CA LEU A 36 1.66 4.75 16.80
C LEU A 36 2.96 4.75 17.61
N ASP A 37 3.11 3.74 18.46
CA ASP A 37 4.40 3.41 19.06
C ASP A 37 5.13 2.37 18.18
N LYS A 38 6.39 2.10 18.52
CA LYS A 38 7.22 1.15 17.79
C LYS A 38 6.57 -0.24 17.70
N GLU A 39 5.94 -0.73 18.76
CA GLU A 39 5.31 -2.05 18.76
C GLU A 39 4.14 -2.12 17.79
N LYS A 40 3.28 -1.09 17.75
CA LYS A 40 2.16 -1.00 16.81
C LYS A 40 2.64 -0.90 15.37
N ILE A 41 3.71 -0.14 15.11
CA ILE A 41 4.32 -0.06 13.77
C ILE A 41 4.79 -1.45 13.33
N GLU A 42 5.49 -2.19 14.19
CA GLU A 42 5.92 -3.54 13.84
C GLU A 42 4.75 -4.49 13.57
N ILE A 43 3.66 -4.37 14.33
CA ILE A 43 2.43 -5.15 14.08
C ILE A 43 1.82 -4.80 12.72
N LEU A 44 1.72 -3.51 12.38
CA LEU A 44 1.22 -3.07 11.08
C LEU A 44 2.15 -3.51 9.92
N ASN A 45 3.46 -3.53 10.17
CA ASN A 45 4.45 -3.99 9.20
C ASN A 45 4.31 -5.48 8.86
N ILE A 46 3.71 -6.32 9.72
CA ILE A 46 3.38 -7.72 9.39
C ILE A 46 2.42 -7.75 8.20
N TRP A 47 1.39 -6.91 8.23
CA TRP A 47 0.43 -6.80 7.14
C TRP A 47 1.04 -6.14 5.90
N ALA A 48 1.80 -5.06 6.09
CA ALA A 48 2.45 -4.36 4.99
C ALA A 48 3.40 -5.28 4.23
N ARG A 49 4.29 -6.02 4.91
CA ARG A 49 5.21 -6.97 4.26
C ARG A 49 4.48 -8.09 3.53
N PHE A 50 3.28 -8.45 3.97
CA PHE A 50 2.45 -9.40 3.23
C PHE A 50 1.92 -8.80 1.92
N ILE A 51 1.36 -7.59 1.96
CA ILE A 51 0.80 -6.92 0.77
C ILE A 51 1.89 -6.53 -0.23
N TYR A 52 2.99 -5.93 0.25
CA TYR A 52 4.10 -5.46 -0.58
C TYR A 52 5.06 -6.58 -0.98
N GLY A 53 5.04 -7.73 -0.31
CA GLY A 53 6.01 -8.83 -0.52
C GLY A 53 6.28 -9.18 -2.00
N PRO A 54 5.27 -9.29 -2.88
CA PRO A 54 5.49 -9.55 -4.30
C PRO A 54 6.23 -8.44 -5.06
N LEU A 55 6.20 -7.20 -4.53
CA LEU A 55 6.82 -6.02 -5.12
C LEU A 55 8.27 -5.82 -4.67
N LEU A 56 8.67 -6.43 -3.55
CA LEU A 56 9.99 -6.22 -2.92
C LEU A 56 11.10 -7.08 -3.54
N GLU A 57 10.78 -7.94 -4.49
CA GLU A 57 11.74 -8.84 -5.14
C GLU A 57 11.63 -8.70 -6.66
N ASP A 58 12.73 -8.34 -7.32
CA ASP A 58 12.81 -8.27 -8.79
C ASP A 58 12.87 -9.67 -9.42
N ARG A 59 11.72 -10.35 -9.47
CA ARG A 59 11.56 -11.64 -10.13
C ARG A 59 10.15 -11.90 -10.61
N THR A 60 10.05 -12.72 -11.65
CA THR A 60 8.78 -13.29 -12.11
C THR A 60 8.26 -14.32 -11.10
N ARG A 61 7.03 -14.12 -10.62
CA ARG A 61 6.40 -14.96 -9.60
C ARG A 61 4.88 -14.83 -9.64
N THR A 62 4.19 -15.67 -8.88
CA THR A 62 2.78 -15.43 -8.55
C THR A 62 2.68 -14.52 -7.33
N VAL A 63 1.57 -13.79 -7.19
CA VAL A 63 1.35 -12.88 -6.04
C VAL A 63 1.39 -13.61 -4.69
N ALA A 64 1.10 -14.92 -4.68
CA ALA A 64 0.97 -15.72 -3.48
C ALA A 64 2.04 -16.82 -3.34
N ASP A 65 2.98 -16.95 -4.29
CA ASP A 65 4.00 -18.02 -4.36
C ASP A 65 3.46 -19.41 -3.99
N GLY A 66 2.38 -19.82 -4.65
CA GLY A 66 1.77 -21.15 -4.45
C GLY A 66 0.89 -21.29 -3.21
N VAL A 67 0.62 -20.22 -2.46
CA VAL A 67 -0.38 -20.24 -1.37
C VAL A 67 -1.80 -20.37 -1.94
N LYS A 68 -2.64 -21.17 -1.29
CA LYS A 68 -4.03 -21.39 -1.71
C LYS A 68 -4.85 -20.10 -1.61
N PRO A 69 -5.79 -19.85 -2.55
CA PRO A 69 -6.62 -18.64 -2.54
C PRO A 69 -7.37 -18.36 -1.23
N GLY A 70 -7.91 -19.38 -0.58
CA GLY A 70 -8.65 -19.22 0.68
C GLY A 70 -7.77 -18.96 1.91
N GLU A 71 -6.47 -19.16 1.80
CA GLU A 71 -5.48 -18.98 2.87
C GLU A 71 -4.67 -17.69 2.68
N TYR A 72 -4.62 -17.16 1.46
CA TYR A 72 -3.94 -15.93 1.13
C TYR A 72 -4.47 -14.77 1.97
N GLY A 73 -3.59 -14.15 2.76
CA GLY A 73 -3.89 -13.01 3.63
C GLY A 73 -4.67 -13.34 4.90
N ARG A 74 -5.48 -14.40 4.94
CA ARG A 74 -6.31 -14.72 6.13
C ARG A 74 -5.47 -14.90 7.38
N ARG A 75 -4.34 -15.61 7.28
CA ARG A 75 -3.46 -15.88 8.43
C ARG A 75 -2.82 -14.59 8.95
N GLN A 76 -2.31 -13.74 8.06
CA GLN A 76 -1.66 -12.48 8.42
C GLN A 76 -2.68 -11.47 9.00
N ALA A 77 -3.87 -11.38 8.42
CA ALA A 77 -4.95 -10.54 8.96
C ALA A 77 -5.35 -10.97 10.37
N PHE A 78 -5.47 -12.29 10.60
CA PHE A 78 -5.77 -12.82 11.93
C PHE A 78 -4.64 -12.51 12.92
N GLN A 79 -3.38 -12.70 12.53
CA GLN A 79 -2.22 -12.39 13.37
C GLN A 79 -2.18 -10.92 13.78
N VAL A 80 -2.37 -10.00 12.82
CA VAL A 80 -2.41 -8.56 13.07
C VAL A 80 -3.56 -8.21 14.00
N HIS A 81 -4.75 -8.77 13.76
CA HIS A 81 -5.91 -8.55 14.62
C HIS A 81 -5.69 -8.99 16.07
N GLN A 82 -5.11 -10.18 16.29
CA GLN A 82 -4.81 -10.65 17.65
C GLN A 82 -3.76 -9.75 18.33
N ALA A 83 -2.68 -9.39 17.61
CA ALA A 83 -1.63 -8.56 18.17
C ALA A 83 -2.13 -7.15 18.56
N LEU A 84 -2.98 -6.53 17.73
CA LEU A 84 -3.61 -5.25 18.07
C LEU A 84 -4.60 -5.37 19.22
N LYS A 85 -5.32 -6.50 19.35
CA LYS A 85 -6.21 -6.74 20.48
C LYS A 85 -5.45 -6.80 21.81
N GLU A 86 -4.25 -7.35 21.82
CA GLU A 86 -3.38 -7.44 23.01
C GLU A 86 -2.71 -6.10 23.36
N ARG A 87 -2.27 -5.33 22.36
CA ARG A 87 -1.49 -4.09 22.54
C ARG A 87 -2.31 -2.81 22.56
N GLY A 88 -3.61 -2.92 22.30
CA GLY A 88 -4.56 -1.82 22.29
C GLY A 88 -4.92 -1.36 20.88
N PRO A 89 -6.14 -0.80 20.70
CA PRO A 89 -6.69 -0.51 19.39
C PRO A 89 -5.88 0.58 18.66
N VAL A 90 -5.80 0.44 17.35
CA VAL A 90 -5.32 1.48 16.43
C VAL A 90 -6.53 2.00 15.65
N THR A 91 -6.71 3.32 15.64
CA THR A 91 -7.69 3.95 14.73
C THR A 91 -7.12 3.91 13.32
N VAL A 92 -7.74 3.11 12.45
CA VAL A 92 -7.31 2.96 11.07
C VAL A 92 -7.90 4.10 10.22
N PRO A 93 -7.08 4.89 9.51
CA PRO A 93 -7.56 5.98 8.64
C PRO A 93 -8.40 5.48 7.47
N GLN A 94 -9.32 6.30 6.98
CA GLN A 94 -10.23 5.92 5.90
C GLN A 94 -9.48 5.68 4.57
N GLU A 95 -8.48 6.50 4.30
CA GLU A 95 -7.61 6.46 3.13
C GLU A 95 -6.85 5.13 3.08
N PHE A 96 -6.32 4.69 4.22
CA PHE A 96 -5.67 3.39 4.36
C PHE A 96 -6.66 2.25 4.09
N VAL A 97 -7.86 2.31 4.66
CA VAL A 97 -8.90 1.26 4.44
C VAL A 97 -9.29 1.17 2.97
N PHE A 98 -9.39 2.30 2.26
CA PHE A 98 -9.68 2.31 0.83
C PHE A 98 -8.55 1.66 0.03
N MET A 99 -7.31 2.08 0.26
CA MET A 99 -6.12 1.54 -0.38
C MET A 99 -5.96 0.03 -0.13
N ASP A 100 -6.09 -0.40 1.13
CA ASP A 100 -5.98 -1.80 1.54
C ASP A 100 -6.98 -2.70 0.81
N ARG A 101 -8.25 -2.27 0.74
CA ARG A 101 -9.30 -3.02 0.01
C ARG A 101 -9.01 -3.12 -1.48
N ALA A 102 -8.50 -2.06 -2.09
CA ALA A 102 -8.12 -2.06 -3.49
C ALA A 102 -6.97 -3.04 -3.75
N ALA A 103 -5.91 -3.01 -2.92
CA ALA A 103 -4.76 -3.90 -3.02
C ALA A 103 -5.13 -5.38 -2.82
N VAL A 104 -5.90 -5.70 -1.77
CA VAL A 104 -6.36 -7.06 -1.49
C VAL A 104 -7.27 -7.57 -2.61
N GLY A 105 -8.19 -6.73 -3.10
CA GLY A 105 -9.09 -7.09 -4.20
C GLY A 105 -8.33 -7.40 -5.49
N LEU A 106 -7.37 -6.56 -5.86
CA LEU A 106 -6.51 -6.78 -7.03
C LEU A 106 -5.64 -8.04 -6.86
N GLY A 107 -5.06 -8.25 -5.68
CA GLY A 107 -4.31 -9.46 -5.35
C GLY A 107 -5.16 -10.74 -5.50
N ALA A 108 -6.43 -10.71 -5.12
CA ALA A 108 -7.34 -11.83 -5.29
C ALA A 108 -7.60 -12.15 -6.78
N VAL A 109 -7.68 -11.14 -7.65
CA VAL A 109 -7.82 -11.32 -9.10
C VAL A 109 -6.55 -11.97 -9.68
N PHE A 110 -5.36 -11.47 -9.34
CA PHE A 110 -4.10 -12.06 -9.78
C PHE A 110 -3.94 -13.51 -9.33
N LEU A 111 -4.36 -13.80 -8.10
CA LEU A 111 -4.36 -15.14 -7.54
C LEU A 111 -5.32 -16.08 -8.28
N HIS A 112 -6.53 -15.61 -8.61
CA HIS A 112 -7.50 -16.37 -9.40
C HIS A 112 -6.98 -16.68 -10.81
N LEU A 113 -6.36 -15.69 -11.46
CA LEU A 113 -5.78 -15.84 -12.80
C LEU A 113 -4.50 -16.68 -12.80
N ARG A 114 -3.91 -16.94 -11.62
CA ARG A 114 -2.57 -17.53 -11.48
C ARG A 114 -1.54 -16.77 -12.33
N SER A 115 -1.63 -15.44 -12.30
CA SER A 115 -0.71 -14.62 -13.08
C SER A 115 0.71 -14.81 -12.56
N GLU A 116 1.64 -14.95 -13.50
CA GLU A 116 3.07 -15.09 -13.23
C GLU A 116 3.77 -13.90 -13.88
N LEU A 117 4.08 -12.89 -13.08
CA LEU A 117 4.53 -11.59 -13.55
C LEU A 117 5.70 -11.11 -12.68
N ASN A 118 6.48 -10.17 -13.21
CA ASN A 118 7.42 -9.41 -12.39
C ASN A 118 6.69 -8.19 -11.82
N TYR A 119 6.08 -8.35 -10.64
CA TYR A 119 5.29 -7.27 -10.03
C TYR A 119 6.16 -6.11 -9.55
N HIS A 120 7.43 -6.36 -9.21
CA HIS A 120 8.40 -5.32 -8.90
C HIS A 120 8.56 -4.36 -10.08
N GLN A 121 8.92 -4.87 -11.25
CA GLN A 121 9.10 -4.03 -12.45
C GLN A 121 7.82 -3.34 -12.89
N LEU A 122 6.66 -4.01 -12.79
CA LEU A 122 5.38 -3.38 -13.07
C LEU A 122 5.12 -2.21 -12.12
N PHE A 123 5.37 -2.39 -10.82
CA PHE A 123 5.17 -1.33 -9.84
C PHE A 123 6.16 -0.17 -10.02
N GLU A 124 7.44 -0.46 -10.27
CA GLU A 124 8.47 0.54 -10.61
C GLU A 124 8.08 1.40 -11.82
N ALA A 125 7.55 0.77 -12.87
CA ALA A 125 7.08 1.50 -14.06
C ALA A 125 5.88 2.40 -13.76
N GLU A 126 4.93 1.95 -12.93
CA GLU A 126 3.77 2.76 -12.53
C GLU A 126 4.17 3.97 -11.68
N ILE A 127 5.16 3.81 -10.79
CA ILE A 127 5.63 4.93 -9.94
C ILE A 127 6.54 5.90 -10.71
N GLU A 128 7.36 5.44 -11.65
CA GLU A 128 8.22 6.31 -12.48
C GLU A 128 7.41 7.32 -13.28
N HIS A 129 6.22 6.93 -13.74
CA HIS A 129 5.34 7.77 -14.56
C HIS A 129 4.28 8.52 -13.75
N PHE A 130 4.32 8.43 -12.41
CA PHE A 130 3.33 9.09 -11.57
C PHE A 130 3.74 10.52 -11.21
N SER A 131 2.89 11.49 -11.55
CA SER A 131 3.03 12.88 -11.14
C SER A 131 1.72 13.40 -10.56
N LEU A 132 1.75 13.81 -9.28
CA LEU A 132 0.61 14.44 -8.61
C LEU A 132 0.22 15.76 -9.27
N GLU A 133 1.20 16.53 -9.74
CA GLU A 133 0.95 17.79 -10.43
C GLU A 133 0.18 17.54 -11.74
N GLU A 134 0.67 16.62 -12.58
CA GLU A 134 0.00 16.29 -13.84
C GLU A 134 -1.37 15.66 -13.61
N LEU A 135 -1.53 14.86 -12.55
CA LEU A 135 -2.84 14.32 -12.15
C LEU A 135 -3.80 15.47 -11.79
N GLY A 136 -3.37 16.41 -10.96
CA GLY A 136 -4.17 17.56 -10.55
C GLY A 136 -4.58 18.45 -11.73
N GLN A 137 -3.66 18.71 -12.65
CA GLN A 137 -3.95 19.46 -13.88
C GLN A 137 -5.00 18.73 -14.74
N ARG A 138 -4.85 17.43 -14.97
CA ARG A 138 -5.82 16.62 -15.73
C ARG A 138 -7.19 16.58 -15.06
N GLN A 139 -7.23 16.39 -13.73
CA GLN A 139 -8.48 16.40 -12.96
C GLN A 139 -9.20 17.75 -13.09
N ALA A 140 -8.49 18.86 -12.92
CA ALA A 140 -9.06 20.20 -13.03
C ALA A 140 -9.65 20.47 -14.42
N GLN A 141 -8.94 20.06 -15.48
CA GLN A 141 -9.42 20.19 -16.86
C GLN A 141 -10.71 19.40 -17.10
N ILE A 142 -10.75 18.13 -16.69
CA ILE A 142 -11.92 17.25 -16.90
C ILE A 142 -13.12 17.73 -16.09
N LEU A 143 -12.93 18.12 -14.83
CA LEU A 143 -14.01 18.63 -13.98
C LEU A 143 -14.59 19.92 -14.55
N THR A 144 -13.75 20.83 -15.03
CA THR A 144 -14.18 22.06 -15.70
C THR A 144 -15.00 21.76 -16.96
N GLN A 145 -14.53 20.83 -17.81
CA GLN A 145 -15.25 20.41 -19.02
C GLN A 145 -16.59 19.74 -18.70
N ALA A 146 -16.67 18.99 -17.60
CA ALA A 146 -17.89 18.34 -17.13
C ALA A 146 -18.84 19.28 -16.38
N GLY A 147 -18.44 20.53 -16.10
CA GLY A 147 -19.22 21.47 -15.30
C GLY A 147 -19.33 21.09 -13.81
N LEU A 148 -18.37 20.31 -13.30
CA LEU A 148 -18.32 19.86 -11.90
C LEU A 148 -17.42 20.77 -11.07
N PRO A 149 -17.73 21.01 -9.78
CA PRO A 149 -16.87 21.77 -8.89
C PRO A 149 -15.58 21.00 -8.58
N MET A 150 -14.51 21.73 -8.26
CA MET A 150 -13.30 21.11 -7.72
C MET A 150 -13.60 20.47 -6.35
N PRO A 151 -13.01 19.32 -6.02
CA PRO A 151 -13.08 18.76 -4.68
C PRO A 151 -12.50 19.76 -3.68
N ALA A 152 -13.06 19.77 -2.47
CA ALA A 152 -12.61 20.61 -1.37
C ALA A 152 -11.25 20.15 -0.82
#